data_AF-A0A8H6ZIJ0-F1
#
_entry.id   AF-A0A8H6ZIJ0-F1
#
_cell.length_a   1.000
_cell.length_b   1.000
_cell.length_c   1.000
_cell.angle_alpha   90.00
_cell.angle_beta   90.00
_cell.angle_gamma   90.00
#
_symmetry.space_group_name_H-M   'P 1'
#
loop_
_entity.id
_entity.type
_entity.pdbx_description
1 polymer ?
#
loop_
_entity_poly.entity_id
_entity_poly.type
_entity_poly.pdbx_seq_one_letter_code
_entity_poly.pdbx_strand_id
1 'polypeptide(L)'
;MPPAVNDANIPDGFVCVNDHPTELWSKAAFDHVERLQTDEENRNPDAHDVYIYNDYFGYACCDLLKKEMLAIGKMVASKKDKLSINTFHRLEALTLYMANSAAGDMFPTIDDAELAEAIYNAYGALWMTYILDLEAAAKPEKLSPTHPVPIPNLENAVRTSAEVITQYTDLGFDNDAEELQSAMLRVLARNGMDGTPKKKLFLGKSSDSDNEEEEGDDDEDESSPSKKQPSSADDADVRAVAKAWKASAAMKALREAYGPVEHSGRPWDITKWPKAALAAEKARFGALDGEDEDDLFF
;
A
#
# COMPACT_ATOMS: atom_id res chain seq x y z
N MET A 1 22.08 -20.31 -10.61
CA MET A 1 20.84 -20.58 -11.37
C MET A 1 19.84 -21.22 -10.44
N PRO A 2 18.86 -20.45 -9.93
CA PRO A 2 17.72 -21.03 -9.24
C PRO A 2 17.02 -22.03 -10.20
N PRO A 3 16.49 -23.14 -9.68
CA PRO A 3 15.73 -24.07 -10.50
C PRO A 3 14.57 -23.31 -11.14
N ALA A 4 14.34 -23.53 -12.45
CA ALA A 4 13.18 -22.98 -13.15
C ALA A 4 11.90 -23.28 -12.35
N VAL A 5 11.07 -22.25 -12.15
CA VAL A 5 9.77 -22.40 -11.49
C VAL A 5 8.97 -23.42 -12.30
N ASN A 6 8.76 -24.58 -11.71
CA ASN A 6 7.87 -25.58 -12.29
C ASN A 6 6.46 -25.17 -11.88
N ASP A 7 5.62 -24.77 -12.86
CA ASP A 7 4.22 -24.37 -12.65
C ASP A 7 3.44 -25.38 -11.79
N ALA A 8 3.86 -26.65 -11.79
CA ALA A 8 3.28 -27.71 -10.96
C ALA A 8 3.39 -27.49 -9.44
N ASN A 9 4.21 -26.53 -8.96
CA ASN A 9 4.41 -26.24 -7.53
C ASN A 9 3.73 -24.96 -7.04
N ILE A 10 3.01 -24.23 -7.91
CA ILE A 10 2.29 -23.00 -7.52
C ILE A 10 0.97 -23.42 -6.85
N PRO A 11 0.72 -23.02 -5.59
CA PRO A 11 -0.56 -23.31 -4.91
C PRO A 11 -1.77 -22.77 -5.69
N ASP A 12 -2.88 -23.52 -5.64
CA ASP A 12 -4.14 -23.10 -6.26
C ASP A 12 -4.55 -21.71 -5.78
N GLY A 13 -4.90 -20.84 -6.73
CA GLY A 13 -5.31 -19.46 -6.45
C GLY A 13 -4.16 -18.46 -6.34
N PHE A 14 -2.91 -18.89 -6.49
CA PHE A 14 -1.73 -18.01 -6.52
C PHE A 14 -1.09 -17.94 -7.92
N VAL A 15 -0.25 -16.93 -8.13
CA VAL A 15 0.62 -16.76 -9.30
C VAL A 15 2.02 -16.40 -8.85
N CYS A 16 3.00 -16.92 -9.57
CA CYS A 16 4.40 -16.53 -9.43
C CYS A 16 4.65 -15.28 -10.28
N VAL A 17 5.22 -14.23 -9.70
CA VAL A 17 5.56 -13.00 -10.42
C VAL A 17 7.03 -13.05 -10.83
N ASN A 18 7.33 -12.71 -12.08
CA ASN A 18 8.70 -12.68 -12.65
C ASN A 18 9.48 -14.00 -12.52
N ASP A 19 8.80 -15.15 -12.55
CA ASP A 19 9.40 -16.47 -12.37
C ASP A 19 10.22 -16.61 -11.07
N HIS A 20 9.88 -15.85 -10.02
CA HIS A 20 10.56 -15.92 -8.74
C HIS A 20 9.75 -16.75 -7.72
N PRO A 21 10.24 -17.91 -7.26
CA PRO A 21 9.45 -18.87 -6.49
C PRO A 21 8.93 -18.35 -5.14
N THR A 22 9.51 -17.28 -4.60
CA THR A 22 9.05 -16.62 -3.36
C THR A 22 8.13 -15.43 -3.59
N GLU A 23 7.95 -14.98 -4.85
CA GLU A 23 7.03 -13.90 -5.23
C GLU A 23 5.68 -14.49 -5.64
N LEU A 24 5.02 -15.13 -4.69
CA LEU A 24 3.81 -15.90 -4.92
C LEU A 24 2.56 -15.12 -4.51
N TRP A 25 1.89 -14.42 -5.41
CA TRP A 25 0.79 -13.52 -5.04
C TRP A 25 -0.60 -14.09 -5.34
N SER A 26 -1.63 -13.74 -4.57
CA SER A 26 -2.97 -14.29 -4.79
C SER A 26 -3.60 -13.71 -6.05
N LYS A 27 -4.19 -14.56 -6.91
CA LYS A 27 -5.00 -14.12 -8.07
C LYS A 27 -6.14 -13.19 -7.63
N ALA A 28 -6.80 -13.54 -6.53
CA ALA A 28 -7.86 -12.72 -5.96
C ALA A 28 -7.39 -11.32 -5.51
N ALA A 29 -6.11 -11.17 -5.14
CA ALA A 29 -5.56 -9.87 -4.82
C ALA A 29 -5.34 -9.04 -6.09
N PHE A 30 -4.78 -9.64 -7.16
CA PHE A 30 -4.65 -8.98 -8.47
C PHE A 30 -5.99 -8.56 -9.06
N ASP A 31 -6.99 -9.44 -9.07
CA ASP A 31 -8.34 -9.10 -9.57
C ASP A 31 -8.92 -7.90 -8.80
N HIS A 32 -8.61 -7.77 -7.51
CA HIS A 32 -9.06 -6.64 -6.71
C HIS A 32 -8.26 -5.36 -6.97
N VAL A 33 -6.94 -5.47 -7.19
CA VAL A 33 -6.08 -4.34 -7.60
C VAL A 33 -6.53 -3.80 -8.96
N GLU A 34 -6.82 -4.66 -9.94
CA GLU A 34 -7.30 -4.24 -11.27
C GLU A 34 -8.60 -3.44 -11.16
N ARG A 35 -9.51 -3.85 -10.27
CA ARG A 35 -10.73 -3.07 -9.98
C ARG A 35 -10.42 -1.70 -9.37
N LEU A 36 -9.47 -1.63 -8.44
CA LEU A 36 -9.05 -0.36 -7.82
C LEU A 36 -8.40 0.57 -8.86
N GLN A 37 -7.53 0.04 -9.71
CA GLN A 37 -6.88 0.79 -10.80
C GLN A 37 -7.90 1.26 -11.85
N THR A 38 -8.92 0.45 -12.15
CA THR A 38 -10.03 0.89 -13.02
C THR A 38 -10.81 2.03 -12.38
N ASP A 39 -11.11 1.93 -11.08
CA ASP A 39 -11.82 3.00 -10.36
C ASP A 39 -10.97 4.26 -10.19
N GLU A 40 -9.64 4.14 -10.16
CA GLU A 40 -8.65 5.22 -10.17
C GLU A 40 -8.62 5.93 -11.51
N GLU A 41 -8.51 5.20 -12.62
CA GLU A 41 -8.50 5.78 -13.96
C GLU A 41 -9.80 6.53 -14.27
N ASN A 42 -10.94 6.01 -13.82
CA ASN A 42 -12.23 6.69 -13.92
C ASN A 42 -12.31 8.02 -13.14
N ARG A 43 -11.33 8.30 -12.28
CA ARG A 43 -11.20 9.55 -11.50
C ARG A 43 -10.08 10.43 -12.02
N ASN A 44 -9.24 9.95 -12.93
CA ASN A 44 -8.11 10.67 -13.48
C ASN A 44 -8.61 11.76 -14.46
N PRO A 45 -8.44 13.06 -14.16
CA PRO A 45 -8.86 14.13 -15.07
C PRO A 45 -8.21 14.02 -16.46
N ASP A 46 -6.94 13.61 -16.50
CA ASP A 46 -6.17 13.49 -17.74
C ASP A 46 -6.72 12.39 -18.64
N ALA A 47 -7.15 11.26 -18.06
CA ALA A 47 -7.82 10.16 -18.78
C ALA A 47 -9.15 10.59 -19.44
N HIS A 48 -9.65 11.77 -19.08
CA HIS A 48 -10.90 12.31 -19.56
C HIS A 48 -10.76 13.66 -20.29
N ASP A 49 -9.54 14.08 -20.62
CA ASP A 49 -9.23 15.38 -21.27
C ASP A 49 -9.85 16.58 -20.52
N VAL A 50 -9.80 16.56 -19.19
CA VAL A 50 -10.29 17.67 -18.36
C VAL A 50 -9.24 18.10 -17.36
N TYR A 51 -9.19 19.40 -17.10
CA TYR A 51 -8.40 19.95 -16.00
C TYR A 51 -9.34 20.42 -14.89
N ILE A 52 -9.14 19.86 -13.69
CA ILE A 52 -9.87 20.25 -12.48
C ILE A 52 -9.01 21.19 -11.65
N TYR A 53 -8.43 20.76 -10.55
CA TYR A 53 -7.39 21.47 -9.80
C TYR A 53 -6.31 20.44 -9.47
N ASN A 54 -5.07 20.88 -9.24
CA ASN A 54 -3.89 20.00 -9.19
C ASN A 54 -4.08 18.78 -8.27
N ASP A 55 -4.60 19.00 -7.06
CA ASP A 55 -4.73 17.95 -6.05
C ASP A 55 -5.97 17.05 -6.24
N TYR A 56 -6.82 17.33 -7.24
CA TYR A 56 -8.10 16.63 -7.42
C TYR A 56 -7.88 15.11 -7.49
N PHE A 57 -6.91 14.68 -8.30
CA PHE A 57 -6.65 13.26 -8.48
C PHE A 57 -6.11 12.61 -7.20
N GLY A 58 -5.21 13.29 -6.49
CA GLY A 58 -4.70 12.82 -5.20
C GLY A 58 -5.84 12.62 -4.17
N TYR A 59 -6.75 13.58 -4.05
CA TYR A 59 -7.92 13.44 -3.19
C TYR A 59 -8.88 12.34 -3.64
N ALA A 60 -9.06 12.16 -4.95
CA ALA A 60 -9.91 11.11 -5.50
C ALA A 60 -9.37 9.71 -5.20
N CYS A 61 -8.05 9.54 -5.21
CA CYS A 61 -7.38 8.33 -4.79
C CYS A 61 -7.38 8.16 -3.26
N CYS A 62 -7.31 9.25 -2.46
CA CYS A 62 -7.48 9.18 -1.00
C CYS A 62 -8.86 8.61 -0.63
N ASP A 63 -9.90 9.00 -1.37
CA ASP A 63 -11.25 8.44 -1.20
C ASP A 63 -11.30 6.92 -1.51
N LEU A 64 -10.58 6.44 -2.54
CA LEU A 64 -10.44 5.00 -2.82
C LEU A 64 -9.81 4.26 -1.63
N LEU A 65 -8.62 4.70 -1.21
CA LEU A 65 -7.88 4.09 -0.11
C LEU A 65 -8.71 4.10 1.18
N LYS A 66 -9.33 5.24 1.49
CA LYS A 66 -10.19 5.39 2.67
C LYS A 66 -11.34 4.38 2.64
N LYS A 67 -12.07 4.25 1.52
CA LYS A 67 -13.18 3.29 1.39
C LYS A 67 -12.69 1.86 1.53
N GLU A 68 -11.56 1.52 0.91
CA GLU A 68 -10.97 0.19 0.94
C GLU A 68 -10.51 -0.18 2.37
N MET A 69 -9.73 0.68 3.03
CA MET A 69 -9.26 0.49 4.39
C MET A 69 -10.41 0.40 5.40
N LEU A 70 -11.46 1.20 5.25
CA LEU A 70 -12.65 1.09 6.11
C LEU A 70 -13.42 -0.21 5.90
N ALA A 71 -13.44 -0.74 4.68
CA ALA A 71 -14.02 -2.05 4.39
C ALA A 71 -13.19 -3.18 5.03
N ILE A 72 -11.86 -3.15 4.86
CA ILE A 72 -10.94 -4.10 5.49
C ILE A 72 -11.02 -4.01 7.01
N GLY A 73 -11.07 -2.80 7.58
CA GLY A 73 -11.22 -2.60 9.03
C GLY A 73 -12.47 -3.24 9.62
N LYS A 74 -13.57 -3.32 8.86
CA LYS A 74 -14.76 -4.09 9.27
C LYS A 74 -14.49 -5.60 9.27
N MET A 75 -13.72 -6.10 8.30
CA MET A 75 -13.34 -7.51 8.22
C MET A 75 -12.40 -7.90 9.36
N VAL A 76 -11.36 -7.10 9.62
CA VAL A 76 -10.40 -7.29 10.73
C VAL A 76 -11.08 -7.20 12.10
N ALA A 77 -12.13 -6.40 12.25
CA ALA A 77 -12.93 -6.35 13.48
C ALA A 77 -13.96 -7.50 13.61
N SER A 78 -14.27 -8.22 12.53
CA SER A 78 -15.29 -9.27 12.49
C SER A 78 -14.79 -10.56 13.11
N LYS A 79 -15.53 -11.16 14.05
CA LYS A 79 -15.17 -12.49 14.60
C LYS A 79 -15.09 -13.59 13.54
N LYS A 80 -15.88 -13.48 12.48
CA LYS A 80 -15.97 -14.48 11.41
C LYS A 80 -14.85 -14.30 10.39
N ASP A 81 -14.61 -13.05 10.00
CA ASP A 81 -13.79 -12.77 8.82
C ASP A 81 -12.35 -12.38 9.19
N LYS A 82 -12.09 -11.97 10.45
CA LYS A 82 -10.80 -11.37 10.84
C LYS A 82 -9.56 -12.18 10.51
N LEU A 83 -9.65 -13.50 10.53
CA LEU A 83 -8.55 -14.42 10.21
C LEU A 83 -8.87 -15.28 8.98
N SER A 84 -9.71 -14.78 8.07
CA SER A 84 -10.01 -15.49 6.83
C SER A 84 -8.96 -15.20 5.75
N ILE A 85 -8.81 -16.13 4.82
CA ILE A 85 -8.00 -15.93 3.60
C ILE A 85 -8.53 -14.75 2.77
N ASN A 86 -9.84 -14.48 2.80
CA ASN A 86 -10.43 -13.33 2.12
C ASN A 86 -9.96 -12.00 2.72
N THR A 87 -9.79 -11.91 4.04
CA THR A 87 -9.22 -10.72 4.68
C THR A 87 -7.76 -10.56 4.29
N PHE A 88 -7.00 -11.65 4.24
CA PHE A 88 -5.63 -11.62 3.73
C PHE A 88 -5.57 -11.11 2.29
N HIS A 89 -6.36 -11.67 1.36
CA HIS A 89 -6.38 -11.23 -0.03
C HIS A 89 -6.68 -9.74 -0.18
N ARG A 90 -7.54 -9.17 0.69
CA ARG A 90 -7.84 -7.74 0.67
C ARG A 90 -6.70 -6.88 1.20
N LEU A 91 -6.01 -7.32 2.26
CA LEU A 91 -4.80 -6.67 2.75
C LEU A 91 -3.66 -6.75 1.72
N GLU A 92 -3.48 -7.91 1.10
CA GLU A 92 -2.50 -8.15 0.05
C GLU A 92 -2.77 -7.26 -1.16
N ALA A 93 -4.04 -7.16 -1.61
CA ALA A 93 -4.43 -6.25 -2.68
C ALA A 93 -4.17 -4.79 -2.32
N LEU A 94 -4.49 -4.36 -1.09
CA LEU A 94 -4.20 -3.00 -0.64
C LEU A 94 -2.70 -2.71 -0.67
N THR A 95 -1.86 -3.66 -0.25
CA THR A 95 -0.40 -3.54 -0.33
C THR A 95 0.09 -3.43 -1.76
N LEU A 96 -0.39 -4.29 -2.66
CA LEU A 96 -0.03 -4.23 -4.08
C LEU A 96 -0.46 -2.91 -4.73
N TYR A 97 -1.66 -2.43 -4.40
CA TYR A 97 -2.17 -1.16 -4.90
C TYR A 97 -1.31 0.01 -4.41
N MET A 98 -1.06 0.11 -3.11
CA MET A 98 -0.17 1.13 -2.52
C MET A 98 1.25 1.09 -3.09
N ALA A 99 1.76 -0.09 -3.45
CA ALA A 99 3.13 -0.24 -3.95
C ALA A 99 3.29 0.07 -5.45
N ASN A 100 2.21 0.10 -6.24
CA ASN A 100 2.32 0.10 -7.72
C ASN A 100 1.32 1.01 -8.46
N SER A 101 0.44 1.71 -7.75
CA SER A 101 -0.52 2.64 -8.36
C SER A 101 -0.10 4.08 -8.14
N ALA A 102 -0.69 5.00 -8.91
CA ALA A 102 -0.51 6.43 -8.65
C ALA A 102 -1.00 6.80 -7.25
N ALA A 103 -1.90 6.00 -6.66
CA ALA A 103 -2.33 6.18 -5.30
C ALA A 103 -1.23 6.00 -4.23
N GLY A 104 -0.14 5.27 -4.54
CA GLY A 104 1.03 5.20 -3.67
C GLY A 104 1.79 6.51 -3.58
N ASP A 105 1.83 7.27 -4.68
CA ASP A 105 2.66 8.47 -4.86
C ASP A 105 1.89 9.78 -4.60
N MET A 106 0.65 9.70 -4.12
CA MET A 106 -0.25 10.86 -4.07
C MET A 106 -0.19 11.67 -2.77
N PHE A 107 0.42 11.16 -1.69
CA PHE A 107 0.44 11.93 -0.43
C PHE A 107 1.17 13.27 -0.55
N PRO A 108 2.27 13.40 -1.32
CA PRO A 108 2.87 14.70 -1.61
C PRO A 108 2.01 15.61 -2.48
N THR A 109 0.94 15.10 -3.12
CA THR A 109 0.10 15.85 -4.07
C THR A 109 -1.20 16.37 -3.46
N ILE A 110 -1.39 16.21 -2.14
CA ILE A 110 -2.56 16.73 -1.43
C ILE A 110 -2.17 17.72 -0.32
N ASP A 111 -2.84 18.87 -0.29
CA ASP A 111 -2.70 19.89 0.77
C ASP A 111 -3.36 19.53 2.14
N ASP A 112 -3.56 18.25 2.44
CA ASP A 112 -4.22 17.76 3.67
C ASP A 112 -3.36 16.69 4.36
N ALA A 113 -2.42 17.16 5.18
CA ALA A 113 -1.53 16.29 5.94
C ALA A 113 -2.27 15.41 6.96
N GLU A 114 -3.39 15.87 7.54
CA GLU A 114 -4.17 15.08 8.50
C GLU A 114 -4.84 13.89 7.82
N LEU A 115 -5.36 14.06 6.60
CA LEU A 115 -5.91 12.98 5.81
C LEU A 115 -4.82 11.99 5.37
N ALA A 116 -3.68 12.49 4.88
CA ALA A 116 -2.55 11.65 4.49
C ALA A 116 -2.08 10.78 5.66
N GLU A 117 -1.87 11.40 6.82
CA GLU A 117 -1.48 10.71 8.04
C GLU A 117 -2.54 9.71 8.52
N ALA A 118 -3.84 10.04 8.41
CA ALA A 118 -4.90 9.13 8.79
C ALA A 118 -4.95 7.88 7.90
N ILE A 119 -4.68 8.01 6.59
CA ILE A 119 -4.57 6.87 5.65
C ILE A 119 -3.33 6.04 5.96
N TYR A 120 -2.19 6.69 6.17
CA TYR A 120 -0.94 6.07 6.57
C TYR A 120 -1.08 5.24 7.85
N ASN A 121 -1.61 5.86 8.91
CA ASN A 121 -1.87 5.22 10.20
C ASN A 121 -2.87 4.06 10.08
N ALA A 122 -3.90 4.22 9.24
CA ALA A 122 -4.87 3.18 8.96
C ALA A 122 -4.24 1.95 8.29
N TYR A 123 -3.39 2.15 7.28
CA TYR A 123 -2.69 1.08 6.59
C TYR A 123 -1.84 0.24 7.55
N GLY A 124 -0.95 0.89 8.30
CA GLY A 124 -0.07 0.20 9.24
C GLY A 124 -0.82 -0.48 10.38
N ALA A 125 -1.86 0.17 10.91
CA ALA A 125 -2.67 -0.41 11.97
C ALA A 125 -3.45 -1.66 11.53
N LEU A 126 -3.93 -1.71 10.28
CA LEU A 126 -4.62 -2.89 9.73
C LEU A 126 -3.68 -4.09 9.65
N TRP A 127 -2.49 -3.91 9.08
CA TRP A 127 -1.49 -4.96 8.97
C TRP A 127 -1.00 -5.44 10.32
N MET A 128 -0.60 -4.52 11.21
CA MET A 128 -0.12 -4.87 12.54
C MET A 128 -1.17 -5.63 13.36
N THR A 129 -2.43 -5.20 13.26
CA THR A 129 -3.55 -5.90 13.93
C THR A 129 -3.73 -7.31 13.36
N TYR A 130 -3.72 -7.45 12.03
CA TYR A 130 -3.94 -8.74 11.39
C TYR A 130 -2.84 -9.76 11.71
N ILE A 131 -1.56 -9.38 11.62
CA ILE A 131 -0.45 -10.29 11.89
C ILE A 131 -0.39 -10.73 13.36
N LEU A 132 -0.72 -9.83 14.30
CA LEU A 132 -0.79 -10.16 15.73
C LEU A 132 -1.97 -11.07 16.05
N ASP A 133 -3.11 -10.86 15.42
CA ASP A 133 -4.27 -11.75 15.56
C ASP A 133 -3.98 -13.14 14.98
N LEU A 134 -3.27 -13.21 13.85
CA LEU A 134 -2.82 -14.47 13.25
C LEU A 134 -1.87 -15.22 14.20
N GLU A 135 -0.86 -14.52 14.70
CA GLU A 135 0.10 -15.10 15.64
C GLU A 135 -0.59 -15.55 16.94
N ALA A 136 -1.53 -14.77 17.48
CA ALA A 136 -2.27 -15.15 18.67
C ALA A 136 -3.09 -16.43 18.44
N ALA A 137 -3.70 -16.59 17.26
CA ALA A 137 -4.44 -17.79 16.88
C ALA A 137 -3.54 -18.99 16.54
N ALA A 138 -2.28 -18.75 16.17
CA ALA A 138 -1.32 -19.81 15.89
C ALA A 138 -0.86 -20.54 17.17
N LYS A 139 -0.98 -19.92 18.35
CA LYS A 139 -0.48 -20.48 19.61
C LYS A 139 -1.23 -21.74 20.04
N PRO A 140 -0.53 -22.74 20.62
CA PRO A 140 0.87 -22.73 21.06
C PRO A 140 1.90 -22.97 19.95
N GLU A 141 1.46 -23.30 18.74
CA GLU A 141 2.34 -23.38 17.57
C GLU A 141 2.81 -21.99 17.12
N LYS A 142 3.72 -21.97 16.15
CA LYS A 142 4.20 -20.72 15.52
C LYS A 142 3.39 -20.42 14.28
N LEU A 143 3.28 -19.13 13.96
CA LEU A 143 2.73 -18.67 12.69
C LEU A 143 3.56 -19.26 11.54
N SER A 144 2.87 -19.77 10.52
CA SER A 144 3.51 -20.33 9.34
C SER A 144 2.64 -20.11 8.09
N PRO A 145 3.15 -20.35 6.88
CA PRO A 145 2.35 -20.25 5.66
C PRO A 145 1.16 -21.22 5.59
N THR A 146 1.04 -22.17 6.52
CA THR A 146 -0.03 -23.18 6.55
C THR A 146 -0.88 -23.12 7.83
N HIS A 147 -0.53 -22.30 8.82
CA HIS A 147 -1.18 -22.24 10.13
C HIS A 147 -1.18 -20.81 10.69
N PRO A 148 -2.30 -20.31 11.25
CA PRO A 148 -3.59 -20.98 11.49
C PRO A 148 -4.47 -21.06 10.24
N VAL A 149 -4.11 -20.32 9.19
CA VAL A 149 -4.79 -20.29 7.90
C VAL A 149 -3.73 -20.48 6.82
N PRO A 150 -4.01 -21.26 5.75
CA PRO A 150 -3.07 -21.43 4.67
C PRO A 150 -2.90 -20.13 3.89
N ILE A 151 -1.79 -19.44 4.13
CA ILE A 151 -1.38 -18.20 3.49
C ILE A 151 0.07 -18.38 2.99
N PRO A 152 0.26 -19.03 1.84
CA PRO A 152 1.59 -19.31 1.27
C PRO A 152 2.52 -18.08 1.19
N ASN A 153 1.96 -16.89 0.92
CA ASN A 153 2.69 -15.65 0.68
C ASN A 153 2.80 -14.71 1.89
N LEU A 154 2.45 -15.18 3.10
CA LEU A 154 2.30 -14.29 4.25
C LEU A 154 3.57 -13.46 4.52
N GLU A 155 4.73 -14.11 4.48
CA GLU A 155 6.02 -13.49 4.72
C GLU A 155 6.27 -12.35 3.73
N ASN A 156 6.14 -12.62 2.43
CA ASN A 156 6.39 -11.67 1.37
C ASN A 156 5.42 -10.47 1.42
N ALA A 157 4.12 -10.73 1.60
CA ALA A 157 3.11 -9.67 1.70
C ALA A 157 3.35 -8.75 2.90
N VAL A 158 3.75 -9.31 4.06
CA VAL A 158 4.08 -8.52 5.26
C VAL A 158 5.37 -7.73 5.05
N ARG A 159 6.41 -8.32 4.44
CA ARG A 159 7.67 -7.61 4.15
C ARG A 159 7.46 -6.47 3.15
N THR A 160 6.69 -6.69 2.08
CA THR A 160 6.33 -5.62 1.14
C THR A 160 5.52 -4.54 1.84
N SER A 161 4.55 -4.91 2.67
CA SER A 161 3.77 -3.93 3.41
C SER A 161 4.62 -3.07 4.35
N ALA A 162 5.57 -3.71 5.04
CA ALA A 162 6.49 -3.04 5.94
C ALA A 162 7.42 -2.06 5.19
N GLU A 163 7.78 -2.36 3.93
CA GLU A 163 8.55 -1.44 3.08
C GLU A 163 7.67 -0.33 2.47
N VAL A 164 6.39 -0.59 2.16
CA VAL A 164 5.44 0.45 1.71
C VAL A 164 5.31 1.55 2.75
N ILE A 165 5.23 1.18 4.03
CA ILE A 165 5.15 2.15 5.15
C ILE A 165 6.35 3.08 5.18
N THR A 166 7.56 2.59 4.90
CA THR A 166 8.77 3.41 4.98
C THR A 166 8.95 4.38 3.81
N GLN A 167 8.13 4.28 2.75
CA GLN A 167 8.13 5.29 1.68
C GLN A 167 7.69 6.67 2.17
N TYR A 168 7.01 6.73 3.32
CA TYR A 168 6.38 7.93 3.84
C TYR A 168 7.10 8.53 5.06
N THR A 169 8.30 8.03 5.39
CA THR A 169 9.07 8.48 6.56
C THR A 169 9.39 9.97 6.50
N ASP A 170 9.63 10.51 5.30
CA ASP A 170 10.01 11.92 5.10
C ASP A 170 8.82 12.89 5.14
N LEU A 171 7.58 12.39 5.32
CA LEU A 171 6.38 13.21 5.40
C LEU A 171 6.13 13.79 6.81
N GLY A 172 6.95 13.44 7.81
CA GLY A 172 6.91 14.03 9.14
C GLY A 172 5.68 13.68 9.97
N PHE A 173 5.07 12.50 9.74
CA PHE A 173 3.94 12.00 10.51
C PHE A 173 4.33 11.67 11.97
N ASP A 174 3.36 11.70 12.89
CA ASP A 174 3.62 11.52 14.33
C ASP A 174 4.09 10.09 14.67
N ASN A 175 3.62 9.10 13.92
CA ASN A 175 3.99 7.71 14.13
C ASN A 175 5.24 7.33 13.33
N ASP A 176 6.18 6.67 14.01
CA ASP A 176 7.44 6.25 13.42
C ASP A 176 7.27 5.03 12.49
N ALA A 177 7.57 5.25 11.21
CA ALA A 177 7.51 4.26 10.14
C ALA A 177 8.50 3.11 10.34
N GLU A 178 9.72 3.42 10.78
CA GLU A 178 10.80 2.46 10.97
C GLU A 178 10.52 1.58 12.18
N GLU A 179 9.94 2.14 13.25
CA GLU A 179 9.47 1.37 14.40
C GLU A 179 8.37 0.38 14.00
N LEU A 180 7.40 0.82 13.19
CA LEU A 180 6.34 -0.07 12.70
C LEU A 180 6.89 -1.17 11.79
N GLN A 181 7.73 -0.81 10.81
CA GLN A 181 8.39 -1.77 9.92
C GLN A 181 9.13 -2.82 10.76
N SER A 182 9.96 -2.36 11.71
CA SER A 182 10.72 -3.23 12.60
C SER A 182 9.81 -4.15 13.42
N ALA A 183 8.68 -3.65 13.92
CA ALA A 183 7.73 -4.46 14.67
C ALA A 183 7.10 -5.56 13.82
N MET A 184 6.67 -5.25 12.58
CA MET A 184 6.10 -6.23 11.65
C MET A 184 7.11 -7.33 11.31
N LEU A 185 8.34 -6.95 10.99
CA LEU A 185 9.42 -7.87 10.65
C LEU A 185 9.85 -8.75 11.83
N ARG A 186 9.84 -8.22 13.06
CA ARG A 186 10.10 -9.01 14.28
C ARG A 186 9.03 -10.07 14.53
N VAL A 187 7.77 -9.78 14.23
CA VAL A 187 6.69 -10.79 14.31
C VAL A 187 7.01 -11.95 13.37
N LEU A 188 7.50 -11.69 12.15
CA LEU A 188 7.93 -12.76 11.25
C LEU A 188 9.13 -13.54 11.83
N ALA A 189 10.19 -12.84 12.22
CA ALA A 189 11.43 -13.45 12.71
C ALA A 189 11.21 -14.38 13.92
N ARG A 190 10.41 -13.97 14.92
CA ARG A 190 10.19 -14.81 16.11
C ARG A 190 9.35 -16.06 15.82
N ASN A 191 8.57 -16.03 14.73
CA ASN A 191 7.84 -17.18 14.22
C ASN A 191 8.67 -18.07 13.29
N GLY A 192 9.95 -17.72 13.03
CA GLY A 192 10.86 -18.49 12.19
C GLY A 192 10.74 -18.22 10.69
N MET A 193 10.11 -17.10 10.32
CA MET A 193 10.03 -16.59 8.94
C MET A 193 11.12 -15.52 8.70
N ASP A 194 11.34 -15.14 7.46
CA ASP A 194 12.26 -14.05 7.09
C ASP A 194 11.73 -12.70 7.60
N GLY A 195 12.43 -12.15 8.59
CA GLY A 195 12.17 -10.82 9.15
C GLY A 195 13.12 -9.75 8.64
N THR A 196 13.72 -9.91 7.46
CA THR A 196 14.54 -8.86 6.84
C THR A 196 13.69 -7.89 6.03
N PRO A 197 14.02 -6.58 6.02
CA PRO A 197 13.35 -5.62 5.14
C PRO A 197 13.45 -6.04 3.68
N LYS A 198 12.43 -5.73 2.87
CA LYS A 198 12.56 -5.88 1.41
C LYS A 198 13.50 -4.81 0.88
N LYS A 199 14.38 -5.18 -0.06
CA LYS A 199 15.21 -4.21 -0.79
C LYS A 199 14.45 -3.50 -1.92
N LYS A 200 13.38 -4.12 -2.43
CA LYS A 200 12.54 -3.62 -3.53
C LYS A 200 11.07 -3.93 -3.24
N LEU A 201 10.17 -2.97 -3.44
CA LEU A 201 8.75 -3.08 -3.09
C LEU A 201 8.02 -4.15 -3.90
N PHE A 202 8.16 -4.12 -5.24
CA PHE A 202 7.57 -5.07 -6.19
C PHE A 202 8.19 -4.87 -7.59
N LEU A 203 8.14 -5.88 -8.46
CA LEU A 203 8.59 -5.89 -9.88
C LEU A 203 10.03 -5.50 -10.25
N GLY A 204 10.83 -4.93 -9.36
CA GLY A 204 12.25 -4.76 -9.64
C GLY A 204 12.88 -6.14 -9.77
N LYS A 205 13.51 -6.46 -10.91
CA LYS A 205 14.28 -7.71 -11.10
C LYS A 205 15.05 -7.99 -9.81
N SER A 206 14.58 -8.95 -9.03
CA SER A 206 15.34 -9.47 -7.91
C SER A 206 16.37 -10.36 -8.59
N SER A 207 17.54 -9.78 -8.87
CA SER A 207 18.75 -10.57 -9.01
C SER A 207 18.82 -11.49 -7.80
N ASP A 208 19.40 -12.66 -7.99
CA ASP A 208 19.78 -13.63 -6.94
C ASP A 208 20.71 -13.04 -5.83
N SER A 209 20.76 -11.72 -5.67
CA SER A 209 21.66 -10.92 -4.83
C SER A 209 20.99 -10.37 -3.56
N ASP A 210 20.10 -11.14 -2.93
CA ASP A 210 20.00 -11.03 -1.47
C ASP A 210 21.23 -11.64 -0.75
N ASN A 211 22.18 -12.17 -1.53
CA ASN A 211 23.40 -12.80 -1.05
C ASN A 211 24.66 -12.58 -1.93
N GLU A 212 24.80 -11.45 -2.63
CA GLU A 212 26.05 -11.15 -3.36
C GLU A 212 26.65 -9.78 -2.97
N GLU A 213 27.97 -9.82 -2.80
CA GLU A 213 28.87 -8.80 -2.31
C GLU A 213 28.85 -7.53 -3.18
N GLU A 214 29.06 -6.38 -2.54
CA GLU A 214 29.32 -5.11 -3.19
C GLU A 214 30.56 -5.25 -4.08
N GLU A 215 30.38 -5.32 -5.40
CA GLU A 215 31.41 -4.93 -6.36
C GLU A 215 31.05 -3.56 -6.90
N GLY A 216 32.03 -2.66 -6.75
CA GLY A 216 31.85 -1.22 -6.79
C GLY A 216 31.62 -0.64 -8.17
N ASP A 217 31.00 0.52 -8.15
CA ASP A 217 31.37 1.61 -9.03
C ASP A 217 31.40 2.89 -8.18
N ASP A 218 32.57 3.52 -8.19
CA ASP A 218 32.80 4.87 -7.68
C ASP A 218 31.90 5.84 -8.45
N ASP A 219 30.92 6.43 -7.78
CA ASP A 219 30.49 7.79 -8.07
C ASP A 219 29.94 8.44 -6.79
N GLU A 220 30.35 9.69 -6.61
CA GLU A 220 30.37 10.44 -5.37
C GLU A 220 28.97 10.81 -4.84
N ASP A 221 28.83 10.67 -3.51
CA ASP A 221 28.00 11.52 -2.64
C ASP A 221 26.46 11.39 -2.74
N GLU A 222 25.89 10.39 -2.04
CA GLU A 222 24.82 10.62 -1.06
C GLU A 222 24.90 9.55 0.04
N SER A 223 25.06 9.99 1.29
CA SER A 223 25.07 9.15 2.48
C SER A 223 23.72 8.49 2.71
N SER A 224 23.46 7.37 2.03
CA SER A 224 22.35 6.48 2.37
C SER A 224 22.54 5.98 3.79
N PRO A 225 21.60 6.24 4.73
CA PRO A 225 21.70 5.69 6.07
C PRO A 225 21.67 4.17 5.95
N SER A 226 22.79 3.53 6.29
CA SER A 226 22.89 2.08 6.46
C SER A 226 21.66 1.59 7.22
N LYS A 227 20.74 0.88 6.56
CA LYS A 227 19.54 0.29 7.16
C LYS A 227 20.02 -0.64 8.29
N LYS A 228 20.06 -0.13 9.53
CA LYS A 228 20.49 -0.90 10.69
C LYS A 228 19.58 -2.11 10.79
N GLN A 229 20.16 -3.31 10.84
CA GLN A 229 19.41 -4.49 11.25
C GLN A 229 18.66 -4.14 12.55
N PRO A 230 17.35 -4.38 12.64
CA PRO A 230 16.59 -4.01 13.82
C PRO A 230 17.24 -4.67 15.03
N SER A 231 17.69 -3.85 15.98
CA SER A 231 18.20 -4.35 17.26
C SER A 231 17.15 -5.25 17.91
N SER A 232 17.59 -6.17 18.77
CA SER A 232 16.75 -7.11 19.52
C SER A 232 15.82 -6.37 20.50
N ALA A 233 14.82 -5.68 19.98
CA ALA A 233 13.70 -5.14 20.75
C ALA A 233 12.82 -6.32 21.18
N ASP A 234 12.37 -6.31 22.42
CA ASP A 234 11.69 -7.44 23.03
C ASP A 234 10.18 -7.46 22.68
N ASP A 235 9.46 -8.48 23.16
CA ASP A 235 8.01 -8.58 22.95
C ASP A 235 7.23 -7.37 23.52
N ALA A 236 7.79 -6.63 24.48
CA ALA A 236 7.16 -5.44 25.02
C ALA A 236 7.20 -4.29 24.00
N ASP A 237 8.29 -4.17 23.23
CA ASP A 237 8.42 -3.16 22.19
C ASP A 237 7.40 -3.36 21.06
N VAL A 238 7.23 -4.60 20.59
CA VAL A 238 6.18 -4.94 19.59
C VAL A 238 4.78 -4.58 20.09
N ARG A 239 4.51 -4.83 21.39
CA ARG A 239 3.23 -4.47 22.00
C ARG A 239 3.04 -2.96 22.16
N ALA A 240 4.12 -2.21 22.44
CA ALA A 240 4.09 -0.77 22.53
C ALA A 240 3.74 -0.14 21.18
N VAL A 241 4.44 -0.57 20.11
CA VAL A 241 4.15 -0.16 18.74
C VAL A 241 2.72 -0.51 18.35
N ALA A 242 2.27 -1.75 18.58
CA ALA A 242 0.89 -2.14 18.27
C ALA A 242 -0.18 -1.32 19.03
N LYS A 243 0.16 -0.79 20.21
CA LYS A 243 -0.72 0.08 20.99
C LYS A 243 -0.80 1.48 20.40
N ALA A 244 0.31 2.02 19.90
CA ALA A 244 0.33 3.29 19.15
C ALA A 244 -0.48 3.14 17.84
N TRP A 245 -0.27 2.03 17.13
CA TRP A 245 -0.90 1.70 15.85
C TRP A 245 -2.23 0.94 16.01
N LYS A 246 -3.06 1.34 16.97
CA LYS A 246 -4.30 0.61 17.27
C LYS A 246 -5.35 0.82 16.18
N ALA A 247 -5.75 -0.25 15.48
CA ALA A 247 -6.73 -0.18 14.39
C ALA A 247 -8.04 0.54 14.75
N SER A 248 -8.58 0.38 15.97
CA SER A 248 -9.81 1.08 16.34
C SER A 248 -9.64 2.61 16.34
N ALA A 249 -8.48 3.10 16.75
CA ALA A 249 -8.16 4.52 16.78
C ALA A 249 -7.86 5.03 15.37
N ALA A 250 -7.00 4.33 14.62
CA ALA A 250 -6.66 4.67 13.24
C ALA A 250 -7.91 4.67 12.32
N MET A 251 -8.77 3.65 12.41
CA MET A 251 -10.03 3.61 11.66
C MET A 251 -11.02 4.70 12.10
N LYS A 252 -10.95 5.16 13.35
CA LYS A 252 -11.76 6.29 13.81
C LYS A 252 -11.24 7.59 13.19
N ALA A 253 -9.95 7.86 13.31
CA ALA A 253 -9.28 9.01 12.70
C ALA A 253 -9.55 9.05 11.19
N LEU A 254 -9.39 7.93 10.47
CA LEU A 254 -9.67 7.85 9.03
C LEU A 254 -11.13 8.17 8.68
N ARG A 255 -12.11 7.79 9.52
CA ARG A 255 -13.52 8.17 9.29
C ARG A 255 -13.74 9.66 9.48
N GLU A 256 -13.12 10.23 10.51
CA GLU A 256 -13.26 11.63 10.91
C GLU A 256 -12.47 12.59 10.00
N ALA A 257 -11.35 12.12 9.43
CA ALA A 257 -10.54 12.86 8.48
C ALA A 257 -11.39 13.29 7.28
N TYR A 258 -11.42 14.59 7.03
CA TYR A 258 -12.29 15.20 6.04
C TYR A 258 -11.49 15.51 4.79
N GLY A 259 -11.68 14.73 3.72
CA GLY A 259 -11.22 15.16 2.40
C GLY A 259 -12.13 16.26 1.82
N PRO A 260 -11.64 17.06 0.87
CA PRO A 260 -12.46 18.06 0.20
C PRO A 260 -13.74 17.44 -0.37
N VAL A 261 -14.79 18.25 -0.42
CA VAL A 261 -16.05 17.85 -1.03
C VAL A 261 -15.81 17.59 -2.50
N GLU A 262 -16.37 16.48 -2.99
CA GLU A 262 -16.74 16.22 -4.38
C GLU A 262 -16.80 17.50 -5.24
N HIS A 263 -16.07 17.53 -6.36
CA HIS A 263 -15.91 18.74 -7.17
C HIS A 263 -17.25 19.29 -7.66
N SER A 264 -17.67 20.44 -7.11
CA SER A 264 -19.01 21.03 -7.34
C SER A 264 -20.18 20.11 -6.95
N GLY A 265 -20.00 19.25 -5.94
CA GLY A 265 -20.98 18.25 -5.51
C GLY A 265 -21.15 17.09 -6.48
N ARG A 266 -20.17 16.86 -7.37
CA ARG A 266 -20.14 15.74 -8.32
C ARG A 266 -19.27 14.60 -7.78
N PRO A 267 -19.64 13.32 -8.04
CA PRO A 267 -18.84 12.18 -7.61
C PRO A 267 -17.43 12.26 -8.17
N TRP A 268 -16.45 11.72 -7.43
CA TRP A 268 -15.05 11.63 -7.89
C TRP A 268 -14.88 10.92 -9.23
N ASP A 269 -15.73 9.92 -9.48
CA ASP A 269 -15.77 9.18 -10.74
C ASP A 269 -16.35 10.07 -11.85
N ILE A 270 -15.46 10.51 -12.74
CA ILE A 270 -15.75 11.43 -13.84
C ILE A 270 -16.64 10.76 -14.89
N THR A 271 -16.56 9.43 -15.04
CA THR A 271 -17.45 8.69 -15.96
C THR A 271 -18.92 8.75 -15.55
N LYS A 272 -19.19 9.07 -14.27
CA LYS A 272 -20.55 9.25 -13.73
C LYS A 272 -21.07 10.68 -13.87
N TRP A 273 -20.29 11.61 -14.40
CA TRP A 273 -20.72 12.99 -14.54
C TRP A 273 -21.81 13.17 -15.60
N PRO A 274 -22.74 14.13 -15.43
CA PRO A 274 -23.66 14.51 -16.49
C PRO A 274 -22.88 14.94 -17.74
N LYS A 275 -23.29 14.45 -18.93
CA LYS A 275 -22.62 14.76 -20.21
C LYS A 275 -22.40 16.26 -20.45
N ALA A 276 -23.40 17.08 -20.09
CA ALA A 276 -23.32 18.53 -20.23
C ALA A 276 -22.24 19.16 -19.32
N ALA A 277 -22.07 18.61 -18.11
CA ALA A 277 -21.08 19.09 -17.16
C ALA A 277 -19.66 18.70 -17.58
N LEU A 278 -19.47 17.47 -18.07
CA LEU A 278 -18.19 17.03 -18.62
C LEU A 278 -17.80 17.85 -19.86
N ALA A 279 -18.74 18.08 -20.78
CA ALA A 279 -18.50 18.91 -21.96
C ALA A 279 -18.12 20.36 -21.59
N ALA A 280 -18.72 20.91 -20.54
CA ALA A 280 -18.39 22.24 -20.04
C ALA A 280 -16.95 22.30 -19.49
N GLU A 281 -16.51 21.29 -18.73
CA GLU A 281 -15.12 21.24 -18.24
C GLU A 281 -14.11 21.05 -19.39
N LYS A 282 -14.41 20.18 -20.36
CA LYS A 282 -13.55 20.02 -21.55
C LYS A 282 -13.41 21.33 -22.33
N ALA A 283 -14.51 22.06 -22.50
CA ALA A 283 -14.49 23.37 -23.16
C ALA A 283 -13.67 24.40 -22.38
N ARG A 284 -13.74 24.38 -21.04
CA ARG A 284 -12.92 25.24 -20.17
C ARG A 284 -11.44 24.91 -20.30
N PHE A 285 -11.09 23.63 -20.33
CA PHE A 285 -9.71 23.18 -20.51
C PHE A 285 -9.15 23.56 -21.88
N GLY A 286 -9.88 23.29 -22.97
CA GLY A 286 -9.45 23.66 -24.32
C GLY A 286 -9.37 25.18 -24.57
N ALA A 287 -10.05 26.01 -23.76
CA ALA A 287 -9.88 27.46 -23.79
C ALA A 287 -8.57 27.91 -23.14
N LEU A 288 -8.09 27.20 -22.11
CA LEU A 288 -6.80 27.48 -21.47
C LEU A 288 -5.63 27.12 -22.39
N ASP A 289 -5.72 26.00 -23.11
CA ASP A 289 -4.69 25.59 -24.09
C ASP A 289 -4.60 26.51 -25.31
N GLY A 290 -5.64 27.31 -25.58
CA GLY A 290 -5.72 28.21 -26.74
C GLY A 290 -5.26 29.64 -26.49
N GLU A 291 -4.96 30.03 -25.25
CA GLU A 291 -4.59 31.41 -24.90
C GLU A 291 -3.06 31.70 -24.91
N ASP A 292 -2.20 30.68 -25.13
CA ASP A 292 -0.74 30.81 -24.99
C ASP A 292 0.08 30.96 -26.30
N GLU A 293 -0.51 30.92 -27.50
CA GLU A 293 0.28 30.97 -28.74
C GLU A 293 0.42 32.34 -29.43
N ASP A 294 -0.45 33.33 -29.18
CA ASP A 294 -0.49 34.54 -30.02
C ASP A 294 0.02 35.85 -29.38
N ASP A 295 0.30 35.91 -28.07
CA ASP A 295 0.63 37.18 -27.37
C ASP A 295 2.08 37.30 -26.84
N LEU A 296 2.99 36.36 -27.16
CA LEU A 296 4.41 36.41 -26.75
C LEU A 296 5.38 36.97 -27.81
N PHE A 297 4.87 37.49 -28.93
CA PHE A 297 5.68 38.17 -29.96
C PHE A 297 5.17 39.58 -30.26
N PHE A 298 5.35 40.51 -29.33
CA PHE A 298 5.42 41.95 -29.64
C PHE A 298 6.56 42.63 -28.89
#